data_AF-A0A9Q1BAU1-F1
#
_entry.id   AF-A0A9Q1BAU1-F1
#
_cell.length_a   1.000
_cell.length_b   1.000
_cell.length_c   1.000
_cell.angle_alpha   90.00
_cell.angle_beta   90.00
_cell.angle_gamma   90.00
#
_symmetry.space_group_name_H-M   'P 1'
#
loop_
_entity.id
_entity.type
_entity.pdbx_description
1 polymer ?
#
loop_
_entity_poly.entity_id
_entity_poly.type
_entity_poly.pdbx_seq_one_letter_code
_entity_poly.pdbx_strand_id
1 'polypeptide(L)'
;MKTEFSQMLLNYNANFQLQLGSISEAIKQLNGQTESLTNLVTNRINRKTSMTPPRTQSLAGTAGAPSTPRRDSRDLTPLYGVLEGDNVKIEVDAEMSIFVGKTTYENYFTTSYSATSFLRKLMCHFFTEEEMLTCNFEGGDVVTATGRVHMKQLDPSKRKALLRQVELEFSGSTKTLEAYAKLKAAINDRCRSERRKYN
;
A
#
# COMPACT_ATOMS: atom_id res chain seq x y z
N MET A 1 0.50 23.92 54.03
CA MET A 1 1.66 22.99 54.03
C MET A 1 1.29 21.51 53.94
N LYS A 2 0.59 20.85 54.88
CA LYS A 2 0.29 19.40 54.73
C LYS A 2 -0.67 19.07 53.56
N THR A 3 -1.65 19.93 53.30
CA THR A 3 -2.70 19.70 52.30
C THR A 3 -2.21 19.83 50.85
N GLU A 4 -1.33 20.81 50.58
CA GLU A 4 -0.75 21.04 49.24
C GLU A 4 0.21 19.93 48.83
N PHE A 5 0.98 19.39 49.77
CA PHE A 5 1.88 18.27 49.52
C PHE A 5 1.10 16.99 49.19
N SER A 6 0.01 16.70 49.91
CA SER A 6 -0.86 15.56 49.60
C SER A 6 -1.52 15.68 48.23
N GLN A 7 -1.91 16.89 47.82
CA GLN A 7 -2.52 17.13 46.52
C GLN A 7 -1.50 17.03 45.37
N MET A 8 -0.26 17.45 45.61
CA MET A 8 0.86 17.24 44.69
C MET A 8 1.15 15.75 44.48
N LEU A 9 1.14 14.94 45.55
CA LEU A 9 1.36 13.49 45.45
C LEU A 9 0.24 12.76 44.69
N LEU A 10 -1.01 13.18 44.88
CA LEU A 10 -2.15 12.62 44.14
C LEU A 10 -2.06 12.93 42.64
N ASN A 11 -1.72 14.17 42.28
CA ASN A 11 -1.54 14.57 40.89
C ASN A 11 -0.34 13.86 40.24
N TYR A 12 0.75 13.69 40.99
CA TYR A 12 1.91 12.94 40.51
C TYR A 12 1.56 11.47 40.24
N ASN A 13 0.81 10.83 41.14
CA ASN A 13 0.37 9.45 40.95
C ASN A 13 -0.59 9.30 39.76
N ALA A 14 -1.53 10.23 39.59
CA ALA A 14 -2.45 10.24 38.44
C ALA A 14 -1.70 10.36 37.10
N ASN A 15 -0.73 11.28 37.02
CA ASN A 15 0.10 11.45 35.83
C ASN A 15 0.99 10.23 35.56
N PHE A 16 1.51 9.60 36.62
CA PHE A 16 2.33 8.40 36.50
C PHE A 16 1.49 7.21 35.96
N GLN A 17 0.25 7.04 36.42
CA GLN A 17 -0.66 6.01 35.92
C GLN A 17 -1.03 6.23 34.43
N LEU A 18 -1.26 7.47 34.02
CA LEU A 18 -1.50 7.80 32.61
C LEU A 18 -0.30 7.48 31.73
N GLN A 19 0.92 7.80 32.19
CA GLN A 19 2.15 7.44 31.49
C GLN A 19 2.31 5.92 31.37
N LEU A 20 2.10 5.16 32.45
CA LEU A 20 2.15 3.70 32.41
C LEU A 20 1.12 3.09 31.45
N GLY A 21 -0.09 3.66 31.38
CA GLY A 21 -1.11 3.26 30.41
C GLY A 21 -0.64 3.44 28.96
N SER A 22 -0.09 4.61 28.64
CA SER A 22 0.44 4.90 27.30
C SER A 22 1.61 4.00 26.91
N ILE A 23 2.49 3.67 27.87
CA ILE A 23 3.60 2.73 27.66
C ILE A 23 3.07 1.31 27.42
N SER A 24 2.03 0.88 28.15
CA SER A 24 1.41 -0.42 27.96
C SER A 24 0.77 -0.57 26.57
N GLU A 25 0.08 0.47 26.08
CA GLU A 25 -0.48 0.48 24.72
C GLU A 25 0.61 0.44 23.64
N ALA A 26 1.70 1.19 23.82
CA ALA A 26 2.84 1.13 22.92
C ALA A 26 3.47 -0.27 22.88
N ILE A 27 3.59 -0.94 24.02
CA ILE A 27 4.08 -2.34 24.10
C ILE A 27 3.13 -3.29 23.38
N LYS A 28 1.80 -3.13 23.52
CA LYS A 28 0.81 -3.96 22.79
C LYS A 28 0.93 -3.77 21.28
N GLN A 29 1.09 -2.53 20.81
CA GLN A 29 1.30 -2.25 19.39
C GLN A 29 2.61 -2.85 18.87
N LEU A 30 3.69 -2.75 19.64
CA LEU A 30 4.98 -3.38 19.32
C LEU A 30 4.89 -4.90 19.26
N ASN A 31 4.15 -5.54 20.19
CA ASN A 31 3.94 -6.98 20.18
C ASN A 31 3.13 -7.42 18.95
N GLY A 32 2.07 -6.69 18.58
CA GLY A 32 1.33 -6.96 17.34
C GLY A 32 2.17 -6.81 16.07
N GLN A 33 3.06 -5.82 16.03
CA GLN A 33 4.04 -5.68 14.94
C GLN A 33 5.06 -6.82 14.93
N THR A 34 5.48 -7.30 16.11
CA THR A 34 6.42 -8.42 16.26
C THR A 34 5.79 -9.73 15.81
N GLU A 35 4.52 -9.99 16.10
CA GLU A 35 3.80 -11.15 15.60
C GLU A 35 3.67 -11.12 14.07
N SER A 36 3.36 -9.96 13.50
CA SER A 36 3.32 -9.76 12.04
C SER A 36 4.67 -10.05 11.37
N LEU A 37 5.76 -9.55 11.95
CA LEU A 37 7.13 -9.82 11.48
C LEU A 37 7.54 -11.28 11.67
N THR A 38 7.18 -11.89 12.79
CA THR A 38 7.48 -13.31 13.08
C THR A 38 6.77 -14.22 12.08
N ASN A 39 5.51 -13.94 11.75
CA ASN A 39 4.77 -14.67 10.72
C ASN A 39 5.43 -14.50 9.34
N LEU A 40 5.91 -13.30 9.02
CA LEU A 40 6.62 -13.01 7.77
C LEU A 40 7.95 -13.76 7.66
N VAL A 41 8.72 -13.84 8.76
CA VAL A 41 10.01 -14.56 8.80
C VAL A 41 9.80 -16.08 8.81
N THR A 42 8.83 -16.60 9.56
CA THR A 42 8.51 -18.03 9.62
C THR A 42 8.09 -18.56 8.25
N ASN A 43 7.26 -17.82 7.53
CA ASN A 43 6.88 -18.14 6.15
C ASN A 43 8.10 -18.13 5.20
N ARG A 44 9.09 -17.29 5.46
CA ARG A 44 10.32 -17.22 4.67
C ARG A 44 11.28 -18.39 4.95
N ILE A 45 11.35 -18.85 6.19
CA ILE A 45 12.24 -19.96 6.60
C ILE A 45 11.70 -21.31 6.12
N ASN A 46 10.40 -21.56 6.28
CA ASN A 46 9.76 -22.81 5.84
C ASN A 46 9.86 -23.03 4.32
N ARG A 47 10.04 -21.95 3.54
CA ARG A 47 10.26 -22.02 2.08
C ARG A 47 11.72 -22.29 1.69
N LYS A 48 12.70 -21.98 2.54
CA LYS A 48 14.12 -22.30 2.24
C LYS A 48 14.45 -23.77 2.51
N THR A 49 13.73 -24.43 3.41
CA THR A 49 13.96 -25.84 3.77
C THR A 49 13.27 -26.85 2.84
N SER A 50 12.41 -26.42 1.92
CA SER A 50 11.73 -27.32 0.96
C SER A 50 12.42 -27.42 -0.42
N MET A 51 13.63 -26.88 -0.60
CA MET A 51 14.38 -26.96 -1.86
C MET A 51 15.42 -28.08 -1.86
N THR A 52 14.99 -29.30 -2.20
CA THR A 52 15.87 -30.34 -2.76
C THR A 52 15.67 -30.33 -4.29
N PRO A 53 16.69 -30.02 -5.12
CA PRO A 53 16.49 -29.90 -6.55
C PRO A 53 16.58 -31.28 -7.26
N PRO A 54 15.69 -31.62 -8.21
CA PRO A 54 15.95 -32.71 -9.14
C PRO A 54 16.86 -32.24 -10.29
N ARG A 55 17.79 -33.13 -10.62
CA ARG A 55 18.80 -33.10 -11.69
C ARG A 55 18.34 -32.45 -13.00
N THR A 56 19.16 -31.53 -13.50
CA THR A 56 19.17 -30.99 -14.86
C THR A 56 19.46 -32.07 -15.91
N GLN A 57 18.67 -32.10 -16.99
CA GLN A 57 19.14 -32.47 -18.32
C GLN A 57 18.93 -31.29 -19.28
N SER A 58 20.01 -30.98 -19.99
CA SER A 58 20.21 -29.91 -20.96
C SER A 58 19.92 -30.41 -22.38
N LEU A 59 19.44 -29.56 -23.29
CA LEU A 59 20.19 -29.16 -24.51
C LEU A 59 19.38 -28.27 -25.48
N ALA A 60 19.98 -27.11 -25.75
CA ALA A 60 20.15 -26.40 -27.03
C ALA A 60 18.96 -26.00 -27.93
N GLY A 61 18.88 -24.68 -28.16
CA GLY A 61 19.03 -24.10 -29.50
C GLY A 61 17.81 -23.45 -30.14
N THR A 62 17.77 -22.11 -30.23
CA THR A 62 17.73 -21.32 -31.49
C THR A 62 17.56 -19.82 -31.22
N ALA A 63 18.22 -19.03 -32.05
CA ALA A 63 18.36 -17.58 -32.00
C ALA A 63 17.12 -16.82 -32.52
N GLY A 64 17.00 -15.55 -32.14
CA GLY A 64 16.33 -14.53 -32.96
C GLY A 64 14.90 -14.14 -32.59
N ALA A 65 14.73 -13.42 -31.48
CA ALA A 65 13.65 -12.43 -31.29
C ALA A 65 14.09 -11.46 -30.18
N PRO A 66 13.78 -10.16 -30.23
CA PRO A 66 13.84 -9.33 -29.03
C PRO A 66 12.75 -9.87 -28.10
N SER A 67 13.15 -10.76 -27.21
CA SER A 67 12.29 -11.30 -26.17
C SER A 67 11.85 -10.13 -25.31
N THR A 68 10.59 -9.71 -25.49
CA THR A 68 9.78 -9.14 -24.40
C THR A 68 10.15 -9.91 -23.13
N PRO A 69 10.51 -9.22 -22.03
CA PRO A 69 11.08 -9.87 -20.85
C PRO A 69 10.20 -11.06 -20.48
N ARG A 70 10.77 -12.25 -20.72
CA ARG A 70 10.11 -13.52 -20.47
C ARG A 70 9.86 -13.57 -18.97
N ARG A 71 8.66 -14.04 -18.65
CA ARG A 71 8.08 -14.25 -17.33
C ARG A 71 9.06 -15.02 -16.43
N ASP A 72 10.00 -14.32 -15.80
CA ASP A 72 10.82 -14.88 -14.73
C ASP A 72 9.89 -15.11 -13.54
N SER A 73 9.37 -16.33 -13.47
CA SER A 73 9.14 -17.11 -12.23
C SER A 73 8.68 -16.32 -11.01
N ARG A 74 7.77 -15.35 -11.16
CA ARG A 74 7.04 -14.83 -10.00
C ARG A 74 6.10 -15.94 -9.58
N ASP A 75 6.23 -16.40 -8.34
CA ASP A 75 5.09 -16.97 -7.64
C ASP A 75 3.93 -16.00 -7.86
N LEU A 76 2.96 -16.37 -8.70
CA LEU A 76 1.84 -15.51 -9.15
C LEU A 76 0.80 -15.29 -8.04
N THR A 77 1.22 -15.43 -6.79
CA THR A 77 0.33 -15.29 -5.64
C THR A 77 0.40 -13.84 -5.16
N PRO A 78 -0.71 -13.10 -5.16
CA PRO A 78 -0.73 -11.75 -4.62
C PRO A 78 -0.40 -11.76 -3.13
N LEU A 79 0.35 -10.75 -2.72
CA LEU A 79 0.72 -10.44 -1.36
C LEU A 79 -0.26 -9.37 -0.83
N TYR A 80 -1.51 -9.76 -0.57
CA TYR A 80 -2.43 -8.88 0.14
C TYR A 80 -2.08 -8.83 1.64
N GLY A 81 -2.29 -7.68 2.29
CA GLY A 81 -1.88 -7.45 3.68
C GLY A 81 -2.77 -8.19 4.69
N VAL A 82 -4.09 -8.00 4.60
CA VAL A 82 -5.08 -8.57 5.52
C VAL A 82 -6.30 -9.05 4.73
N LEU A 83 -6.83 -10.23 5.08
CA LEU A 83 -8.11 -10.73 4.57
C LEU A 83 -9.19 -10.58 5.65
N GLU A 84 -10.36 -10.12 5.24
CA GLU A 84 -11.57 -10.09 6.07
C GLU A 84 -12.71 -10.73 5.27
N GLY A 85 -12.94 -12.03 5.52
CA GLY A 85 -13.82 -12.86 4.69
C GLY A 85 -13.30 -13.00 3.25
N ASP A 86 -14.16 -12.71 2.27
CA ASP A 86 -13.84 -12.73 0.83
C ASP A 86 -13.28 -11.40 0.31
N ASN A 87 -12.92 -10.48 1.21
CA ASN A 87 -12.36 -9.18 0.85
C ASN A 87 -10.91 -9.05 1.32
N VAL A 88 -10.10 -8.42 0.48
CA VAL A 88 -8.81 -7.84 0.86
C VAL A 88 -9.09 -6.53 1.56
N LYS A 89 -8.73 -6.46 2.84
CA LYS A 89 -8.82 -5.24 3.65
C LYS A 89 -7.52 -4.45 3.50
N ILE A 90 -7.65 -3.19 3.09
CA ILE A 90 -6.54 -2.25 3.01
C ILE A 90 -6.80 -1.14 4.02
N GLU A 91 -6.03 -1.16 5.11
CA GLU A 91 -6.13 -0.17 6.17
C GLU A 91 -5.62 1.19 5.69
N VAL A 92 -6.45 2.22 5.86
CA VAL A 92 -6.09 3.59 5.51
C VAL A 92 -5.61 4.36 6.74
N ASP A 93 -6.41 4.31 7.80
CA ASP A 93 -6.13 4.83 9.13
C ASP A 93 -6.89 3.99 10.18
N ALA A 94 -6.96 4.45 11.43
CA ALA A 94 -7.61 3.72 12.52
C ALA A 94 -9.13 3.57 12.35
N GLU A 95 -9.76 4.42 11.56
CA GLU A 95 -11.22 4.51 11.43
C GLU A 95 -11.70 4.09 10.03
N MET A 96 -10.82 4.12 9.03
CA MET A 96 -11.14 3.85 7.64
C MET A 96 -10.34 2.68 7.07
N SER A 97 -11.07 1.76 6.43
CA SER A 97 -10.54 0.66 5.64
C SER A 97 -11.22 0.60 4.28
N ILE A 98 -10.46 0.22 3.25
CA ILE A 98 -10.96 -0.01 1.90
C ILE A 98 -11.00 -1.52 1.68
N PHE A 99 -12.14 -2.02 1.20
CA PHE A 99 -12.35 -3.43 0.94
C PHE A 99 -12.40 -3.68 -0.56
N VAL A 100 -11.56 -4.59 -1.03
CA VAL A 100 -11.55 -5.03 -2.43
C VAL A 100 -11.84 -6.52 -2.46
N GLY A 101 -12.85 -6.95 -3.21
CA GLY A 101 -13.17 -8.37 -3.34
C GLY A 101 -11.94 -9.17 -3.78
N LYS A 102 -11.66 -10.29 -3.11
CA LYS A 102 -10.44 -11.08 -3.29
C LYS A 102 -10.23 -11.48 -4.75
N THR A 103 -11.25 -11.98 -5.42
CA THR A 103 -11.20 -12.34 -6.84
C THR A 103 -10.89 -11.14 -7.74
N THR A 104 -11.48 -9.97 -7.44
CA THR A 104 -11.21 -8.74 -8.19
C THR A 104 -9.76 -8.29 -7.99
N TYR A 105 -9.27 -8.35 -6.75
CA TYR A 105 -7.91 -8.01 -6.40
C TYR A 105 -6.89 -8.94 -7.09
N GLU A 106 -7.11 -10.25 -7.02
CA GLU A 106 -6.30 -11.26 -7.70
C GLU A 106 -6.29 -11.07 -9.22
N ASN A 107 -7.45 -10.76 -9.81
CA ASN A 107 -7.53 -10.44 -11.22
C ASN A 107 -6.71 -9.18 -11.56
N TYR A 108 -6.76 -8.14 -10.73
CA TYR A 108 -5.94 -6.94 -10.94
C TYR A 108 -4.46 -7.24 -10.90
N PHE A 109 -4.00 -8.01 -9.92
CA PHE A 109 -2.60 -8.41 -9.79
C PHE A 109 -2.14 -9.23 -10.99
N THR A 110 -2.86 -10.29 -11.32
CA THR A 110 -2.50 -11.23 -12.41
C THR A 110 -2.47 -10.55 -13.79
N THR A 111 -3.34 -9.57 -14.02
CA THR A 111 -3.40 -8.82 -15.28
C THR A 111 -2.54 -7.54 -15.26
N SER A 112 -1.77 -7.28 -14.21
CA SER A 112 -0.90 -6.10 -14.09
C SER A 112 0.57 -6.45 -14.17
N TYR A 113 1.20 -6.07 -15.29
CA TYR A 113 2.62 -6.31 -15.54
C TYR A 113 3.57 -5.33 -14.84
N SER A 114 3.04 -4.31 -14.16
CA SER A 114 3.83 -3.28 -13.49
C SER A 114 3.09 -2.70 -12.28
N ALA A 115 3.86 -2.10 -11.36
CA ALA A 115 3.33 -1.36 -10.22
C ALA A 115 2.36 -0.24 -10.65
N THR A 116 2.68 0.49 -11.73
CA THR A 116 1.82 1.55 -12.27
C THR A 116 0.53 1.03 -12.87
N SER A 117 0.55 -0.14 -13.53
CA SER A 117 -0.66 -0.80 -14.05
C SER A 117 -1.56 -1.25 -12.92
N PHE A 118 -0.99 -1.88 -11.89
CA PHE A 118 -1.71 -2.35 -10.72
C PHE A 118 -2.34 -1.19 -9.94
N LEU A 119 -1.55 -0.14 -9.68
CA LEU A 119 -1.98 1.11 -9.07
C LEU A 119 -3.23 1.69 -9.77
N ARG A 120 -3.20 1.82 -11.10
CA ARG A 120 -4.31 2.41 -11.87
C ARG A 120 -5.63 1.63 -11.72
N LYS A 121 -5.56 0.30 -11.55
CA LYS A 121 -6.74 -0.55 -11.31
C LYS A 121 -7.27 -0.37 -9.89
N LEU A 122 -6.37 -0.41 -8.90
CA LEU A 122 -6.75 -0.21 -7.49
C LEU A 122 -7.34 1.16 -7.22
N MET A 123 -6.90 2.21 -7.94
CA MET A 123 -7.45 3.57 -7.76
C MET A 123 -8.97 3.64 -7.83
N CYS A 124 -9.62 2.77 -8.62
CA CYS A 124 -11.08 2.76 -8.77
C CYS A 124 -11.82 2.29 -7.50
N HIS A 125 -11.12 1.65 -6.56
CA HIS A 125 -11.66 1.25 -5.25
C HIS A 125 -11.31 2.25 -4.15
N PHE A 126 -10.28 3.07 -4.36
CA PHE A 126 -9.82 4.05 -3.38
C PHE A 126 -10.53 5.39 -3.53
N PHE A 127 -10.81 5.80 -4.75
CA PHE A 127 -11.33 7.11 -5.06
C PHE A 127 -12.60 6.98 -5.89
N THR A 128 -13.61 7.75 -5.50
CA THR A 128 -14.83 7.96 -6.26
C THR A 128 -14.52 8.62 -7.61
N GLU A 129 -15.45 8.51 -8.56
CA GLU A 129 -15.32 9.22 -9.83
C GLU A 129 -15.22 10.73 -9.62
N GLU A 130 -16.03 11.29 -8.71
CA GLU A 130 -15.98 12.73 -8.36
C GLU A 130 -14.61 13.15 -7.82
N GLU A 131 -14.02 12.37 -6.91
CA GLU A 131 -12.65 12.62 -6.42
C GLU A 131 -11.64 12.58 -7.57
N MET A 132 -11.74 11.60 -8.48
CA MET A 132 -10.82 11.51 -9.62
C MET A 132 -11.00 12.66 -10.63
N LEU A 133 -12.21 13.20 -10.76
CA LEU A 133 -12.50 14.34 -11.62
C LEU A 133 -11.93 15.64 -11.04
N THR A 134 -12.18 15.90 -9.76
CA THR A 134 -11.93 17.19 -9.13
C THR A 134 -10.56 17.30 -8.44
N CYS A 135 -9.86 16.18 -8.24
CA CYS A 135 -8.59 16.13 -7.54
C CYS A 135 -7.38 15.79 -8.44
N ASN A 136 -6.19 16.07 -7.89
CA ASN A 136 -4.91 15.54 -8.37
C ASN A 136 -4.04 15.10 -7.17
N PHE A 137 -2.82 14.60 -7.41
CA PHE A 137 -1.95 14.10 -6.35
C PHE A 137 -1.60 15.15 -5.28
N GLU A 138 -1.32 16.42 -5.61
CA GLU A 138 -0.86 17.45 -4.65
C GLU A 138 -1.87 18.58 -4.42
N GLY A 139 -2.96 18.63 -5.19
CA GLY A 139 -3.82 19.80 -5.33
C GLY A 139 -3.17 20.91 -6.17
N GLY A 140 -3.79 22.09 -6.12
CA GLY A 140 -3.27 23.31 -6.73
C GLY A 140 -3.79 23.60 -8.14
N ASP A 141 -3.28 24.68 -8.72
CA ASP A 141 -3.74 25.17 -10.02
C ASP A 141 -3.14 24.37 -11.17
N VAL A 142 -4.01 23.93 -12.08
CA VAL A 142 -3.62 23.21 -13.29
C VAL A 142 -4.05 24.01 -14.51
N VAL A 143 -3.12 24.21 -15.44
CA VAL A 143 -3.43 24.81 -16.74
C VAL A 143 -4.06 23.73 -17.62
N THR A 144 -5.28 24.01 -18.09
CA THR A 144 -6.03 23.19 -19.04
C THR A 144 -6.20 23.96 -20.36
N ALA A 145 -6.71 23.30 -21.40
CA ALA A 145 -6.97 23.96 -22.68
C ALA A 145 -8.01 25.10 -22.58
N THR A 146 -8.93 25.03 -21.61
CA THR A 146 -10.00 26.01 -21.40
C THR A 146 -9.66 27.09 -20.36
N GLY A 147 -8.51 26.97 -19.68
CA GLY A 147 -8.08 27.93 -18.66
C GLY A 147 -7.39 27.28 -17.46
N ARG A 148 -7.18 28.05 -16.40
CA ARG A 148 -6.66 27.53 -15.12
C ARG A 148 -7.80 27.00 -14.28
N VAL A 149 -7.65 25.77 -13.80
CA VAL A 149 -8.60 25.12 -12.89
C VAL A 149 -7.89 24.79 -11.59
N HIS A 150 -8.47 25.19 -10.46
CA HIS A 150 -7.98 24.81 -9.15
C HIS A 150 -8.44 23.40 -8.81
N MET A 151 -7.49 22.51 -8.50
CA MET A 151 -7.77 21.11 -8.16
C MET A 151 -7.57 20.85 -6.68
N LYS A 152 -8.44 20.04 -6.09
CA LYS A 152 -8.26 19.55 -4.72
C LYS A 152 -7.15 18.51 -4.66
N GLN A 153 -6.54 18.35 -3.48
CA GLN A 153 -5.61 17.27 -3.24
C GLN A 153 -6.38 15.97 -2.98
N LEU A 154 -5.95 14.86 -3.58
CA LEU A 154 -6.44 13.53 -3.20
C LEU A 154 -6.11 13.25 -1.73
N ASP A 155 -7.05 12.63 -1.03
CA ASP A 155 -6.90 12.26 0.38
C ASP A 155 -5.51 11.66 0.66
N PRO A 156 -4.68 12.31 1.50
CA PRO A 156 -3.32 11.88 1.76
C PRO A 156 -3.23 10.49 2.38
N SER A 157 -4.17 10.11 3.25
CA SER A 157 -4.21 8.82 3.91
C SER A 157 -4.53 7.73 2.89
N LYS A 158 -5.57 7.91 2.06
CA LYS A 158 -5.91 6.96 0.99
C LYS A 158 -4.76 6.78 0.00
N ARG A 159 -4.10 7.87 -0.40
CA ARG A 159 -2.91 7.81 -1.29
C ARG A 159 -1.78 7.01 -0.67
N LYS A 160 -1.49 7.26 0.61
CA LYS A 160 -0.43 6.55 1.34
C LYS A 160 -0.74 5.06 1.45
N ALA A 161 -1.97 4.69 1.78
CA ALA A 161 -2.43 3.31 1.86
C ALA A 161 -2.35 2.60 0.49
N LEU A 162 -2.79 3.28 -0.57
CA LEU A 162 -2.68 2.77 -1.95
C LEU A 162 -1.21 2.49 -2.33
N LEU A 163 -0.30 3.43 -2.08
CA LEU A 163 1.12 3.27 -2.40
C LEU A 163 1.78 2.17 -1.56
N ARG A 164 1.39 2.03 -0.28
CA ARG A 164 1.84 0.93 0.57
C ARG A 164 1.39 -0.43 0.02
N GLN A 165 0.14 -0.53 -0.43
CA GLN A 165 -0.37 -1.76 -1.02
C GLN A 165 0.36 -2.11 -2.33
N VAL A 166 0.68 -1.11 -3.15
CA VAL A 166 1.49 -1.32 -4.37
C VAL A 166 2.91 -1.76 -4.04
N GLU A 167 3.54 -1.18 -3.02
CA GLU A 167 4.89 -1.59 -2.57
C GLU A 167 4.91 -3.01 -2.01
N LEU A 168 3.82 -3.46 -1.37
CA LEU A 168 3.68 -4.83 -0.88
C LEU A 168 3.71 -5.85 -2.04
N GLU A 169 2.97 -5.56 -3.11
CA GLU A 169 2.89 -6.43 -4.30
C GLU A 169 4.10 -6.29 -5.25
N PHE A 170 4.64 -5.08 -5.34
CA PHE A 170 5.73 -4.71 -6.23
C PHE A 170 6.86 -4.05 -5.43
N SER A 171 7.59 -4.87 -4.67
CA SER A 171 8.69 -4.40 -3.82
C SER A 171 9.70 -3.54 -4.60
N GLY A 172 10.05 -2.39 -4.04
CA GLY A 172 10.96 -1.41 -4.64
C GLY A 172 10.28 -0.31 -5.46
N SER A 173 8.97 -0.40 -5.70
CA SER A 173 8.20 0.57 -6.48
C SER A 173 8.13 1.97 -5.85
N THR A 174 8.26 2.10 -4.53
CA THR A 174 8.25 3.39 -3.82
C THR A 174 9.60 3.80 -3.23
N LYS A 175 10.65 2.98 -3.40
CA LYS A 175 11.93 3.18 -2.69
C LYS A 175 12.82 4.25 -3.31
N THR A 176 12.77 4.40 -4.63
CA THR A 176 13.57 5.40 -5.35
C THR A 176 12.70 6.60 -5.72
N LEU A 177 13.32 7.79 -5.78
CA LEU A 177 12.65 9.01 -6.19
C LEU A 177 12.03 8.88 -7.59
N GLU A 178 12.75 8.23 -8.52
CA GLU A 178 12.29 7.99 -9.88
C GLU A 178 11.07 7.05 -9.91
N ALA A 179 11.10 5.94 -9.18
CA ALA A 179 9.99 4.99 -9.14
C ALA A 179 8.75 5.63 -8.50
N TYR A 180 8.93 6.37 -7.41
CA TYR A 180 7.88 7.14 -6.77
C TYR A 180 7.28 8.21 -7.70
N ALA A 181 8.12 8.94 -8.44
CA ALA A 181 7.67 9.91 -9.44
C ALA A 181 6.83 9.26 -10.54
N LYS A 182 7.17 8.05 -10.99
CA LYS A 182 6.36 7.27 -11.95
C LYS A 182 4.98 6.91 -11.39
N LEU A 183 4.90 6.53 -10.11
CA LEU A 183 3.61 6.25 -9.45
C LEU A 183 2.76 7.53 -9.30
N LYS A 184 3.37 8.64 -8.88
CA LYS A 184 2.71 9.96 -8.83
C LYS A 184 2.16 10.38 -10.18
N ALA A 185 2.96 10.25 -11.24
CA ALA A 185 2.54 10.53 -12.60
C ALA A 185 1.37 9.64 -13.03
N ALA A 186 1.42 8.34 -12.72
CA ALA A 186 0.34 7.41 -13.04
C ALA A 186 -0.99 7.74 -12.34
N ILE A 187 -0.96 8.24 -11.10
CA ILE A 187 -2.15 8.74 -10.39
C ILE A 187 -2.73 9.96 -11.11
N ASN A 188 -1.90 10.95 -11.39
CA ASN A 188 -2.35 12.15 -12.10
C ASN A 188 -2.90 11.84 -13.50
N ASP A 189 -2.27 10.91 -14.23
CA ASP A 189 -2.76 10.43 -15.51
C ASP A 189 -4.13 9.77 -15.39
N ARG A 190 -4.37 8.97 -14.36
CA ARG A 190 -5.66 8.34 -14.12
C ARG A 190 -6.75 9.38 -13.88
N CYS A 191 -6.50 10.37 -13.00
CA CYS A 191 -7.41 11.49 -12.77
C CYS A 191 -7.69 12.29 -14.05
N ARG A 192 -6.65 12.56 -14.85
CA ARG A 192 -6.81 13.22 -16.16
C ARG A 192 -7.64 12.38 -17.13
N SER A 193 -7.44 11.07 -17.15
CA SER A 193 -8.20 10.16 -18.00
C SER A 193 -9.67 10.11 -17.64
N GLU A 194 -10.02 10.16 -16.36
CA GLU A 194 -11.42 10.26 -15.93
C GLU A 194 -12.04 11.59 -16.37
N ARG A 195 -11.32 12.72 -16.20
CA ARG A 195 -11.81 14.03 -16.68
C ARG A 195 -12.11 14.06 -18.18
N ARG A 196 -11.31 13.38 -19.00
CA ARG A 196 -11.51 13.34 -20.45
C ARG A 196 -12.76 12.60 -20.88
N LYS A 197 -13.40 11.81 -20.01
CA LYS A 197 -14.67 11.15 -20.36
C LYS A 197 -15.86 12.11 -20.35
N TYR A 198 -15.73 13.24 -19.67
CA TYR A 198 -16.80 14.21 -19.41
C TYR A 198 -16.59 15.55 -20.13
N ASN A 199 -15.51 15.69 -20.90
CA ASN A 199 -15.25 16.83 -21.79
C ASN A 199 -15.32 16.36 -23.23
#